data_AF-A0A1F8RBA9-F1
#
_entry.id   AF-A0A1F8RBA9-F1
#
_cell.length_a   1.000
_cell.length_b   1.000
_cell.length_c   1.000
_cell.angle_alpha   90.00
_cell.angle_beta   90.00
_cell.angle_gamma   90.00
#
_symmetry.space_group_name_H-M   'P 1'
#
loop_
_entity.id
_entity.type
_entity.pdbx_description
1 polymer ?
#
loop_
_entity_poly.entity_id
_entity_poly.type
_entity_poly.pdbx_seq_one_letter_code
_entity_poly.pdbx_strand_id
1 'polypeptide(L)'
;MPEKEKEKMTIVVFSGDLDKALAAFILATTGASMGMDVSMFFTFWGLNIIKSNEGGMTGKGFKQKMFSLLNKGGTNRLKLSKFHMLGLGTWMMKLVMKDSRYPSIEEFITIAKDMGVKLI
;
A
#
# COMPACT_ATOMS: atom_id res chain seq x y z
N MET A 1 -34.03 19.38 -0.23
CA MET A 1 -33.85 17.94 -0.49
C MET A 1 -32.92 17.40 0.59
N PRO A 2 -33.23 16.31 1.29
CA PRO A 2 -32.28 15.73 2.23
C PRO A 2 -31.02 15.31 1.48
N GLU A 3 -29.86 15.73 1.97
CA GLU A 3 -28.56 15.34 1.44
C GLU A 3 -28.44 13.81 1.56
N LYS A 4 -28.29 13.11 0.43
CA LYS A 4 -28.21 11.66 0.42
C LYS A 4 -26.90 11.27 1.12
N GLU A 5 -26.99 10.56 2.25
CA GLU A 5 -25.81 10.16 3.03
C GLU A 5 -24.87 9.37 2.12
N LYS A 6 -23.58 9.74 2.10
CA LYS A 6 -22.59 9.06 1.26
C LYS A 6 -22.39 7.63 1.74
N GLU A 7 -22.36 6.69 0.80
CA GLU A 7 -21.99 5.31 1.10
C GLU A 7 -20.55 5.24 1.62
N LYS A 8 -20.28 4.37 2.58
CA LYS A 8 -18.97 4.27 3.26
C LYS A 8 -18.31 2.95 2.90
N MET A 9 -17.02 3.00 2.60
CA MET A 9 -16.20 1.81 2.33
C MET A 9 -14.98 1.80 3.25
N THR A 10 -14.79 0.70 3.97
CA THR A 10 -13.60 0.50 4.79
C THR A 10 -12.82 -0.71 4.29
N ILE A 11 -11.52 -0.52 4.02
CA ILE A 11 -10.61 -1.59 3.60
C ILE A 11 -9.58 -1.82 4.70
N VAL A 12 -9.51 -3.04 5.24
CA VAL A 12 -8.46 -3.42 6.19
C VAL A 12 -7.25 -3.94 5.43
N VAL A 13 -6.17 -3.18 5.46
CA VAL A 13 -4.91 -3.48 4.78
C VAL A 13 -3.96 -4.15 5.76
N PHE A 14 -4.05 -5.48 5.85
CA PHE A 14 -3.20 -6.30 6.72
C PHE A 14 -1.91 -6.76 6.03
N SER A 15 -1.99 -7.12 4.74
CA SER A 15 -0.87 -7.69 3.99
C SER A 15 0.09 -6.61 3.50
N GLY A 16 1.38 -6.90 3.49
CA GLY A 16 2.44 -6.04 2.93
C GLY A 16 2.94 -6.49 1.54
N ASP A 17 2.13 -7.25 0.81
CA ASP A 17 2.46 -7.73 -0.54
C ASP A 17 2.06 -6.69 -1.59
N LEU A 18 2.89 -6.52 -2.62
CA LEU A 18 2.72 -5.52 -3.68
C LEU A 18 1.38 -5.67 -4.42
N ASP A 19 1.04 -6.88 -4.88
CA ASP A 19 -0.18 -7.18 -5.63
C ASP A 19 -1.44 -6.97 -4.79
N LYS A 20 -1.41 -7.33 -3.50
CA LYS A 20 -2.52 -7.07 -2.58
C LYS A 20 -2.67 -5.59 -2.24
N ALA A 21 -1.56 -4.89 -2.10
CA ALA A 21 -1.56 -3.44 -1.89
C ALA A 21 -2.18 -2.73 -3.11
N LEU A 22 -1.75 -3.08 -4.33
CA LEU A 22 -2.33 -2.57 -5.57
C LEU A 22 -3.84 -2.84 -5.62
N ALA A 23 -4.28 -4.06 -5.35
CA ALA A 23 -5.70 -4.40 -5.30
C ALA A 23 -6.48 -3.53 -4.30
N ALA A 24 -5.95 -3.31 -3.09
CA ALA A 24 -6.57 -2.47 -2.08
C ALA A 24 -6.71 -1.00 -2.54
N PHE A 25 -5.68 -0.44 -3.16
CA PHE A 25 -5.73 0.93 -3.66
C PHE A 25 -6.65 1.08 -4.88
N ILE A 26 -6.68 0.11 -5.79
CA ILE A 26 -7.64 0.10 -6.92
C ILE A 26 -9.07 0.15 -6.40
N LEU A 27 -9.40 -0.68 -5.40
CA LEU A 27 -10.71 -0.69 -4.78
C LEU A 27 -11.02 0.66 -4.11
N ALA A 28 -10.04 1.23 -3.39
CA ALA A 28 -10.21 2.49 -2.71
C ALA A 28 -10.45 3.66 -3.68
N THR A 29 -9.65 3.78 -4.74
CA THR A 29 -9.81 4.83 -5.74
C THR A 29 -11.10 4.62 -6.54
N THR A 30 -11.49 3.38 -6.82
CA THR A 30 -12.77 3.07 -7.48
C THR A 30 -13.94 3.54 -6.61
N GLY A 31 -13.97 3.17 -5.32
CA GLY A 31 -15.02 3.62 -4.39
C GLY A 31 -15.08 5.15 -4.27
N ALA A 32 -13.92 5.81 -4.15
CA ALA A 32 -13.85 7.26 -4.10
C ALA A 32 -14.35 7.91 -5.39
N SER A 33 -14.04 7.34 -6.57
CA SER A 33 -14.56 7.83 -7.87
C SER A 33 -16.08 7.71 -7.99
N MET A 34 -16.69 6.74 -7.29
CA MET A 34 -18.13 6.54 -7.21
C MET A 34 -18.80 7.44 -6.16
N GLY A 35 -18.05 8.34 -5.52
CA GLY A 35 -18.56 9.28 -4.52
C GLY A 35 -18.68 8.70 -3.11
N MET A 36 -18.10 7.52 -2.84
CA MET A 36 -18.10 6.91 -1.52
C MET A 36 -17.09 7.59 -0.58
N ASP A 37 -17.40 7.61 0.71
CA ASP A 37 -16.43 7.96 1.75
C ASP A 37 -15.57 6.74 2.08
N VAL A 38 -14.34 6.72 1.56
CA VAL A 38 -13.43 5.56 1.68
C VAL A 38 -12.41 5.76 2.79
N SER A 39 -12.22 4.72 3.60
CA SER A 39 -11.15 4.62 4.61
C SER A 39 -10.34 3.34 4.41
N MET A 40 -9.02 3.44 4.49
CA MET A 40 -8.10 2.31 4.45
C MET A 40 -7.38 2.24 5.80
N PHE A 41 -7.59 1.16 6.55
CA PHE A 41 -6.95 0.93 7.85
C PHE A 41 -5.76 0.00 7.70
N PHE A 42 -4.56 0.51 7.93
CA PHE A 42 -3.29 -0.21 7.77
C PHE A 42 -2.87 -0.83 9.11
N THR A 43 -2.61 -2.13 9.08
CA THR A 43 -2.21 -2.86 10.29
C THR A 43 -1.21 -3.97 9.96
N PHE A 44 -0.47 -4.43 10.97
CA PHE A 44 0.58 -5.44 10.84
C PHE A 44 1.56 -5.11 9.69
N TRP A 45 1.63 -5.97 8.67
CA TRP A 45 2.54 -5.80 7.53
C TRP A 45 2.07 -4.71 6.57
N GLY A 46 0.77 -4.37 6.57
CA GLY A 46 0.22 -3.28 5.77
C GLY A 46 0.81 -1.91 6.13
N LEU A 47 1.24 -1.72 7.38
CA LEU A 47 1.95 -0.50 7.81
C LEU A 47 3.22 -0.23 6.98
N ASN A 48 3.85 -1.27 6.46
CA ASN A 48 5.03 -1.13 5.61
C ASN A 48 4.73 -0.45 4.28
N ILE A 49 3.49 -0.47 3.80
CA ILE A 49 3.08 0.14 2.53
C ILE A 49 3.11 1.67 2.64
N ILE A 50 2.69 2.23 3.78
CA ILE A 50 2.62 3.68 4.01
C ILE A 50 3.85 4.25 4.73
N LYS A 51 4.80 3.39 5.10
CA LYS A 51 6.04 3.80 5.74
C LYS A 51 6.98 4.46 4.74
N SER A 52 7.70 5.51 5.16
CA SER A 52 8.72 6.16 4.33
C SER A 52 9.80 5.17 3.87
N ASN A 53 10.24 5.33 2.62
CA ASN A 53 11.37 4.58 2.08
C ASN A 53 12.70 4.98 2.75
N GLU A 54 12.76 6.22 3.27
CA GLU A 54 13.85 6.80 4.02
C GLU A 54 13.56 6.64 5.52
N GLY A 55 14.18 5.62 6.13
CA GLY A 55 14.01 5.31 7.54
C GLY A 55 15.27 4.70 8.14
N GLY A 56 15.66 5.21 9.31
CA GLY A 56 16.82 4.72 10.07
C GLY A 56 16.51 3.44 10.86
N MET A 57 17.56 2.78 11.35
CA MET A 57 17.40 1.70 12.32
C MET A 57 16.81 2.25 13.61
N THR A 58 15.69 1.67 14.02
CA THR A 58 15.00 2.00 15.27
C THR A 58 15.18 0.87 16.29
N GLY A 59 15.04 1.19 17.57
CA GLY A 59 15.17 0.22 18.67
C GLY A 59 16.47 0.37 19.48
N LYS A 60 16.37 0.08 20.78
CA LYS A 60 17.48 0.27 21.74
C LYS A 60 18.33 -1.00 21.88
N GLY A 61 17.73 -2.19 21.75
CA GLY A 61 18.43 -3.48 21.88
C GLY A 61 18.84 -4.14 20.56
N PHE A 62 19.77 -5.11 20.62
CA PHE A 62 20.27 -5.86 19.44
C PHE A 62 19.14 -6.53 18.64
N LYS A 63 18.24 -7.26 19.31
CA LYS A 63 17.09 -7.94 18.67
C LYS A 63 16.14 -6.95 17.99
N GLN A 64 15.88 -5.79 18.62
CA GLN A 64 15.01 -4.75 18.08
C GLN A 64 15.63 -4.11 16.83
N LYS A 65 16.94 -3.82 16.88
CA LYS A 65 17.73 -3.31 15.75
C LYS A 65 17.74 -4.30 14.58
N MET A 66 17.92 -5.59 14.87
CA MET A 66 17.88 -6.65 13.85
C MET A 66 16.50 -6.76 13.22
N PHE A 67 15.44 -6.75 14.02
CA PHE A 67 14.06 -6.75 13.51
C PHE A 67 13.74 -5.49 12.69
N SER A 68 14.19 -4.31 13.12
CA SER A 68 14.05 -3.05 12.39
C SER A 68 14.76 -3.08 11.04
N LEU A 69 15.93 -3.74 10.96
CA LEU A 69 16.66 -3.94 9.72
C LEU A 69 15.92 -4.88 8.76
N LEU A 70 15.36 -5.98 9.28
CA LEU A 70 14.57 -6.94 8.49
C LEU A 70 13.23 -6.35 8.03
N ASN A 71 12.59 -5.55 8.87
CA ASN A 71 11.29 -4.93 8.63
C ASN A 71 11.39 -3.41 8.38
N LYS A 72 12.28 -3.00 7.47
CA LYS A 72 12.44 -1.59 7.11
C LYS A 72 11.16 -0.99 6.52
N GLY A 73 10.36 -1.80 5.83
CA GLY A 73 9.15 -1.36 5.13
C GLY A 73 9.48 -0.43 3.96
N GLY A 74 8.46 0.30 3.48
CA GLY A 74 8.54 1.17 2.32
C GLY A 74 8.10 0.47 1.03
N THR A 75 7.43 1.25 0.19
CA THR A 75 6.84 0.83 -1.09
C THR A 75 7.85 0.18 -2.05
N ASN A 76 9.11 0.63 -2.04
CA ASN A 76 10.17 0.08 -2.88
C ASN A 76 10.48 -1.39 -2.56
N ARG A 77 10.20 -1.84 -1.33
CA ARG A 77 10.58 -3.15 -0.79
C ARG A 77 9.42 -4.15 -0.72
N LEU A 78 8.24 -3.76 -1.20
CA LEU A 78 7.08 -4.68 -1.27
C LEU A 78 7.38 -5.82 -2.24
N LYS A 79 6.99 -7.03 -1.84
CA LYS A 79 7.21 -8.28 -2.58
C LYS A 79 5.90 -8.78 -3.15
N LEU A 80 5.95 -9.59 -4.21
CA LEU A 80 4.73 -10.26 -4.69
C LEU A 80 4.33 -11.35 -3.71
N SER A 81 3.02 -11.51 -3.49
CA SER A 81 2.45 -12.57 -2.66
C SER A 81 2.70 -13.96 -3.25
N LYS A 82 2.80 -14.05 -4.58
CA LYS A 82 3.09 -15.25 -5.36
C LYS A 82 4.15 -14.96 -6.41
N PHE A 83 4.86 -15.99 -6.83
CA PHE A 83 5.93 -15.89 -7.85
C PHE A 83 7.06 -14.90 -7.50
N HIS A 84 7.29 -14.58 -6.21
CA HIS A 84 8.37 -13.65 -5.84
C HIS A 84 9.75 -14.11 -6.34
N MET A 85 10.05 -15.42 -6.26
CA MET A 85 11.26 -16.05 -6.83
C MET A 85 12.56 -15.26 -6.52
N LEU A 86 12.85 -15.06 -5.24
CA LEU A 86 14.00 -14.27 -4.76
C LEU A 86 14.07 -12.83 -5.31
N GLY A 87 12.93 -12.27 -5.73
CA GLY A 87 12.82 -10.92 -6.28
C GLY A 87 12.61 -10.86 -7.79
N LEU A 88 12.90 -11.95 -8.53
CA LEU A 88 12.80 -11.96 -9.99
C LEU A 88 11.37 -11.68 -10.47
N GLY A 89 10.36 -12.32 -9.86
CA GLY A 89 8.98 -12.05 -10.26
C GLY A 89 8.51 -10.65 -9.91
N THR A 90 8.93 -10.11 -8.76
CA THR A 90 8.62 -8.72 -8.39
C THR A 90 9.25 -7.73 -9.38
N TRP A 91 10.49 -7.98 -9.80
CA TRP A 91 11.16 -7.17 -10.80
C TRP A 91 10.45 -7.23 -12.16
N MET A 92 10.13 -8.43 -12.66
CA MET A 92 9.39 -8.59 -13.91
C MET A 92 8.01 -7.92 -13.87
N MET A 93 7.27 -8.07 -12.77
CA MET A 93 5.97 -7.40 -12.62
C MET A 93 6.09 -5.88 -12.67
N LYS A 94 7.09 -5.30 -11.99
CA LYS A 94 7.35 -3.85 -12.04
C LYS A 94 7.70 -3.38 -13.46
N LEU A 95 8.43 -4.18 -14.24
CA LEU A 95 8.67 -3.89 -15.66
C LEU A 95 7.37 -3.89 -16.47
N VAL A 96 6.57 -4.96 -16.37
CA VAL A 96 5.28 -5.06 -17.08
C VAL A 96 4.35 -3.90 -16.73
N MET A 97 4.29 -3.52 -15.45
CA MET A 97 3.53 -2.35 -15.00
C MET A 97 4.02 -1.07 -15.69
N LYS A 98 5.33 -0.83 -15.70
CA LYS A 98 5.92 0.34 -16.35
C LYS A 98 5.62 0.36 -17.85
N ASP A 99 5.82 -0.76 -18.55
CA ASP A 99 5.61 -0.88 -19.99
C ASP A 99 4.14 -0.68 -20.37
N SER A 100 3.22 -1.12 -19.50
CA SER A 100 1.77 -0.94 -19.68
C SER A 100 1.26 0.42 -19.19
N ARG A 101 2.14 1.32 -18.71
CA ARG A 101 1.80 2.60 -18.06
C ARG A 101 0.82 2.44 -16.89
N TYR A 102 0.97 1.34 -16.16
CA TYR A 102 0.22 1.07 -14.96
C TYR A 102 0.80 1.86 -13.79
N PRO A 103 -0.02 2.57 -12.99
CA PRO A 103 0.51 3.37 -11.89
C PRO A 103 1.28 2.53 -10.87
N SER A 104 2.35 3.10 -10.34
CA SER A 104 3.09 2.52 -9.22
C SER A 104 2.27 2.58 -7.94
N ILE A 105 2.68 1.82 -6.91
CA ILE A 105 1.99 1.86 -5.62
C ILE A 105 2.09 3.25 -4.96
N GLU A 106 3.21 3.95 -5.15
CA GLU A 106 3.40 5.33 -4.70
C GLU A 106 2.44 6.28 -5.40
N GLU A 107 2.26 6.13 -6.71
CA GLU A 107 1.30 6.91 -7.48
C GLU A 107 -0.12 6.64 -7.02
N PHE A 108 -0.49 5.38 -6.76
CA PHE A 108 -1.79 5.03 -6.19
C PHE A 108 -2.02 5.64 -4.80
N ILE A 109 -0.99 5.69 -3.94
CA ILE A 109 -1.09 6.36 -2.63
C ILE A 109 -1.38 7.85 -2.82
N THR A 110 -0.71 8.51 -3.76
CA THR A 110 -0.95 9.92 -4.08
C THR A 110 -2.36 10.13 -4.63
N ILE A 111 -2.76 9.36 -5.64
CA ILE A 111 -4.11 9.42 -6.24
C ILE A 111 -5.19 9.23 -5.17
N ALA A 112 -5.05 8.21 -4.30
CA ALA A 112 -6.00 7.96 -3.24
C ALA A 112 -6.12 9.15 -2.27
N LYS A 113 -5.00 9.77 -1.88
CA LYS A 113 -5.00 10.98 -1.04
C LYS A 113 -5.68 12.16 -1.74
N ASP A 114 -5.37 12.39 -3.01
CA ASP A 114 -5.95 13.47 -3.81
C ASP A 114 -7.47 13.29 -3.99
N MET A 115 -7.94 12.04 -4.01
CA MET A 115 -9.37 11.69 -4.03
C MET A 115 -10.04 11.74 -2.64
N GLY A 116 -9.33 12.12 -1.59
CA GLY A 116 -9.87 12.22 -0.23
C GLY A 116 -10.02 10.89 0.52
N VAL A 117 -9.37 9.82 0.05
CA VAL A 117 -9.33 8.54 0.78
C VAL A 117 -8.58 8.72 2.09
N LYS A 118 -9.19 8.29 3.20
CA LYS A 118 -8.58 8.37 4.54
C LYS A 118 -7.64 7.17 4.75
N LEU A 119 -6.33 7.42 4.81
CA LEU A 119 -5.33 6.42 5.19
C LEU A 119 -5.15 6.48 6.72
N ILE A 120 -5.54 5.42 7.42
CA ILE A 120 -5.57 5.30 8.88
C ILE A 120 -4.56 4.26 9.35
#